data_AF-A0AAW9K8B2-F1
#
_entry.id   AF-A0AAW9K8B2-F1
#
_cell.length_a   1.000
_cell.length_b   1.000
_cell.length_c   1.000
_cell.angle_alpha   90.00
_cell.angle_beta   90.00
_cell.angle_gamma   90.00
#
_symmetry.space_group_name_H-M   'P 1'
#
loop_
_entity.id
_entity.type
_entity.pdbx_description
1 polymer ?
#
loop_
_entity_poly.entity_id
_entity_poly.type
_entity_poly.pdbx_seq_one_letter_code
_entity_poly.pdbx_strand_id
1 'polypeptide(L)'
;DKETTERVLSEYDYKKDPKGTRYYFKEIGYNKPSEKEYVEDVKHNFDGKEKTQDLTPIIKEEPVVEPKEEPKQEEPKAAILKLFPQTGEEVKTASMIVGLVVIAGAACVIYFQNKK
;
A
#
# COMPACT_ATOMS: atom_id res chain seq x y z
N ASP A 1 6.88 -23.81 13.66
CA ASP A 1 7.15 -22.51 13.01
C ASP A 1 6.35 -21.33 13.57
N LYS A 2 5.13 -21.53 14.13
CA LYS A 2 4.31 -20.41 14.65
C LYS A 2 4.75 -19.84 16.01
N GLU A 3 5.66 -20.50 16.72
CA GLU A 3 6.04 -20.16 18.11
C GLU A 3 7.36 -19.38 18.22
N THR A 4 8.09 -19.18 17.12
CA THR A 4 9.43 -18.55 17.15
C THR A 4 9.41 -17.06 16.83
N THR A 5 8.26 -16.49 16.48
CA THR A 5 8.13 -15.07 16.12
C THR A 5 7.17 -14.38 17.07
N GLU A 6 7.70 -13.53 17.95
CA GLU A 6 6.90 -12.63 18.78
C GLU A 6 6.75 -11.29 18.05
N ARG A 7 5.51 -10.89 17.76
CA ARG A 7 5.22 -9.59 17.17
C ARG A 7 4.86 -8.60 18.27
N VAL A 8 5.78 -7.68 18.56
CA VAL A 8 5.50 -6.56 19.45
C VAL A 8 4.79 -5.46 18.64
N LEU A 9 3.51 -5.21 18.92
CA LEU A 9 2.79 -4.06 18.40
C LEU A 9 3.00 -2.88 19.34
N SER A 10 3.67 -1.82 18.87
CA SER A 10 3.76 -0.56 19.62
C SER A 10 2.56 0.33 19.28
N GLU A 11 1.79 0.76 20.29
CA GLU A 11 0.71 1.76 20.14
C GLU A 11 1.24 3.20 19.97
N TYR A 12 2.39 3.36 19.30
CA TYR A 12 3.07 4.63 19.19
C TYR A 12 2.41 5.54 18.14
N ASP A 13 2.02 6.75 18.54
CA ASP A 13 1.45 7.77 17.65
C ASP A 13 2.55 8.67 17.07
N TYR A 14 3.03 8.33 15.88
CA TYR A 14 4.07 9.07 15.14
C TYR A 14 3.67 10.50 14.77
N LYS A 15 2.40 10.90 14.89
CA LYS A 15 1.94 12.26 14.58
C LYS A 15 2.40 13.29 15.61
N LYS A 16 2.83 12.84 16.79
CA LYS A 16 3.36 13.69 17.85
C LYS A 16 4.79 14.15 17.57
N ASP A 17 5.48 13.46 16.66
CA ASP A 17 6.86 13.75 16.36
C ASP A 17 6.98 14.89 15.34
N PRO A 18 8.09 15.66 15.37
CA PRO A 18 8.32 16.74 14.41
C PRO A 18 8.19 16.26 12.96
N LYS A 19 7.68 17.14 12.09
CA LYS A 19 7.61 16.86 10.64
C LYS A 19 9.02 16.54 10.11
N GLY A 20 9.11 15.45 9.34
CA GLY A 20 10.39 14.96 8.82
C GLY A 20 11.15 14.05 9.79
N THR A 21 10.53 13.65 10.91
CA THR A 21 11.09 12.60 11.78
C THR A 21 11.26 11.32 10.98
N ARG A 22 12.43 10.71 11.15
CA ARG A 22 12.90 9.53 10.45
C ARG A 22 13.04 8.39 11.45
N TYR A 23 12.48 7.24 11.10
CA TYR A 23 12.57 6.00 11.88
C TYR A 23 13.32 4.97 11.07
N TYR A 24 14.17 4.19 11.73
CA TYR A 24 14.84 3.07 11.09
C TYR A 24 14.88 1.87 12.02
N PHE A 25 14.96 0.69 11.43
CA PHE A 25 15.06 -0.57 12.16
C PHE A 25 16.52 -0.98 12.25
N LYS A 26 16.98 -1.28 13.46
CA LYS A 26 18.24 -1.99 13.69
C LYS A 26 17.91 -3.43 14.01
N GLU A 27 18.76 -4.34 13.56
CA GLU A 27 18.55 -5.77 13.80
C GLU A 27 19.74 -6.35 14.56
N ILE A 28 19.40 -7.23 15.50
CA ILE A 28 20.34 -8.05 16.25
C ILE A 28 19.89 -9.49 16.12
N GLY A 29 20.71 -10.31 15.47
CA GLY A 29 20.52 -11.74 15.38
C GLY A 29 21.30 -12.45 16.48
N TYR A 30 20.69 -13.48 17.05
CA TYR A 30 21.33 -14.37 18.00
C TYR A 30 21.26 -15.79 17.48
N ASN A 31 22.42 -16.44 17.39
CA ASN A 31 22.51 -17.88 17.23
C ASN A 31 22.35 -18.56 18.58
N LYS A 32 21.77 -19.76 18.59
CA LYS A 32 21.61 -20.58 19.78
C LYS A 32 22.48 -21.84 19.67
N PRO A 33 23.80 -21.76 19.92
CA PRO A 33 24.70 -22.91 19.78
C PRO A 33 24.42 -24.01 20.81
N SER A 34 23.81 -23.68 21.95
CA SER A 34 23.38 -24.65 22.97
C SER A 34 22.07 -24.21 23.62
N GLU A 35 21.35 -25.12 24.31
CA GLU A 35 20.05 -24.80 24.93
C GLU A 35 20.09 -23.61 25.90
N LYS A 36 21.25 -23.34 26.51
CA LYS A 36 21.44 -22.36 27.58
C LYS A 36 22.15 -21.09 27.13
N GLU A 37 22.58 -21.02 25.87
CA GLU A 37 23.43 -19.95 25.38
C GLU A 37 22.88 -19.36 24.09
N TYR A 38 22.83 -18.03 24.04
CA TYR A 38 22.59 -17.26 22.84
C TYR A 38 23.83 -16.41 22.58
N VAL A 39 24.38 -16.49 21.37
CA VAL A 39 25.54 -15.72 20.94
C VAL A 39 25.09 -14.81 19.81
N GLU A 40 25.31 -13.51 19.96
CA GLU A 40 25.05 -12.54 18.92
C GLU A 40 25.93 -12.83 17.69
N ASP A 41 25.32 -12.98 16.52
CA ASP A 41 26.00 -13.33 15.28
C ASP A 41 25.71 -12.37 14.12
N VAL A 42 24.65 -11.55 14.24
CA VAL A 42 24.27 -10.56 13.23
C VAL A 42 24.04 -9.20 13.88
N LYS A 43 24.66 -8.16 13.31
CA LYS A 43 24.37 -6.74 13.59
C LYS A 43 24.06 -6.06 12.27
N HIS A 44 22.89 -5.43 12.17
CA HIS A 44 22.48 -4.75 10.95
C HIS A 44 21.92 -3.36 11.20
N ASN A 45 22.20 -2.45 10.26
CA ASN A 45 21.68 -1.08 10.20
C ASN A 45 21.78 -0.25 11.50
N PHE A 46 22.84 -0.46 12.29
CA PHE A 46 23.09 0.31 13.52
C PHE A 46 23.43 1.78 13.27
N ASP A 47 23.95 2.11 12.09
CA ASP A 47 24.21 3.48 11.67
C ASP A 47 22.96 4.15 11.06
N GLY A 48 21.89 3.38 10.88
CA GLY A 48 20.64 3.82 10.30
C GLY A 48 20.83 4.40 8.91
N LYS A 49 21.66 3.83 8.03
CA LYS A 49 21.83 4.32 6.64
C LYS A 49 21.15 3.44 5.60
N GLU A 50 20.62 2.29 6.01
CA GLU A 50 19.94 1.39 5.10
C GLU A 50 18.56 1.92 4.69
N LYS A 51 18.46 2.32 3.42
CA LYS A 51 17.24 2.94 2.88
C LYS A 51 16.02 2.02 2.90
N THR A 52 16.22 0.71 2.82
CA THR A 52 15.14 -0.30 2.84
C THR A 52 14.58 -0.54 4.24
N GLN A 53 15.28 -0.11 5.29
CA GLN A 53 14.88 -0.24 6.69
C GLN A 53 14.65 1.12 7.34
N ASP A 54 14.17 2.08 6.55
CA ASP A 54 13.98 3.47 6.91
C ASP A 54 12.57 3.93 6.50
N LEU A 55 11.89 4.64 7.40
CA LEU A 55 10.54 5.15 7.24
C LEU A 55 10.51 6.62 7.65
N THR A 56 9.92 7.45 6.79
CA THR A 56 9.57 8.83 7.11
C THR A 56 8.05 8.99 6.92
N PRO A 57 7.28 9.28 7.98
CA PRO A 57 5.84 9.43 7.85
C PRO A 57 5.47 10.59 6.91
N ILE A 58 4.58 10.32 5.97
CA ILE A 58 4.00 11.34 5.10
C ILE A 58 2.78 11.91 5.83
N ILE A 59 2.95 13.06 6.49
CA ILE A 59 1.83 13.82 7.02
C ILE A 59 1.19 14.53 5.84
N LYS A 60 -0.02 14.10 5.45
CA LYS A 60 -0.85 14.85 4.51
C LYS A 60 -1.25 16.13 5.21
N GLU A 61 -0.69 17.26 4.76
CA GLU A 61 -1.20 18.56 5.19
C GLU A 61 -2.66 18.67 4.74
N GLU A 62 -3.50 19.20 5.61
CA GLU A 62 -4.84 19.60 5.21
C GLU A 62 -4.70 20.57 4.04
N PRO A 63 -5.46 20.42 2.95
CA PRO A 63 -5.39 21.36 1.85
C PRO A 63 -5.68 22.74 2.42
N VAL A 64 -4.74 23.68 2.23
CA VAL A 64 -4.99 25.09 2.46
C VAL A 64 -6.21 25.43 1.61
N VAL A 65 -7.34 25.66 2.27
CA VAL A 65 -8.53 26.17 1.61
C VAL A 65 -8.21 27.60 1.23
N GLU A 66 -7.65 27.81 0.04
CA GLU A 66 -7.75 29.11 -0.61
C GLU A 66 -9.24 29.48 -0.67
N PRO A 67 -9.65 30.72 -0.34
CA PRO A 67 -11.04 31.13 -0.46
C PRO A 67 -11.46 30.97 -1.92
N LYS A 68 -12.19 29.89 -2.21
CA LYS A 68 -12.73 29.61 -3.53
C LYS A 68 -13.87 30.61 -3.77
N GLU A 69 -13.68 31.52 -4.73
CA GLU A 69 -14.82 32.16 -5.39
C GLU A 69 -15.76 31.06 -5.91
N GLU A 70 -17.06 31.27 -5.73
CA GLU A 70 -18.11 30.27 -5.95
C GLU A 70 -18.06 29.64 -7.36
N PRO A 71 -18.05 28.30 -7.50
CA PRO A 71 -18.10 27.68 -8.82
C PRO A 71 -19.54 27.55 -9.32
N LYS A 72 -19.77 27.98 -10.56
CA LYS A 72 -21.00 27.71 -11.31
C LYS A 72 -21.26 26.20 -11.41
N GLN A 73 -22.54 25.86 -11.26
CA GLN A 73 -23.13 24.53 -11.23
C GLN A 73 -22.95 23.80 -12.57
N GLU A 74 -22.31 22.63 -12.57
CA GLU A 74 -22.37 21.65 -13.65
C GLU A 74 -22.88 20.29 -13.11
N GLU A 75 -23.70 19.63 -13.94
CA GLU A 75 -24.56 18.47 -13.64
C GLU A 75 -23.85 17.19 -13.16
N PRO A 76 -24.58 16.26 -12.48
CA PRO A 76 -23.97 15.16 -11.73
C PRO A 76 -23.54 14.00 -12.65
N LYS A 77 -22.23 13.77 -12.79
CA LYS A 77 -21.72 12.49 -13.32
C LYS A 77 -21.72 11.43 -12.22
N ALA A 78 -22.48 10.38 -12.49
CA ALA A 78 -22.71 9.23 -11.63
C ALA A 78 -21.44 8.70 -10.94
N ALA A 79 -21.60 8.42 -9.65
CA ALA A 79 -20.59 7.84 -8.78
C ALA A 79 -20.14 6.47 -9.31
N ILE A 80 -18.95 6.41 -9.90
CA ILE A 80 -18.23 5.16 -10.12
C ILE A 80 -17.59 4.80 -8.77
N LEU A 81 -18.07 3.70 -8.20
CA LEU A 81 -17.62 3.05 -6.98
C LEU A 81 -16.08 2.91 -7.01
N LYS A 82 -15.38 3.74 -6.23
CA LYS A 82 -13.92 3.64 -6.04
C LYS A 82 -13.60 2.35 -5.28
N LEU A 83 -13.46 1.24 -6.00
CA LEU A 83 -12.77 0.06 -5.47
C LEU A 83 -11.27 0.40 -5.47
N PHE A 84 -10.71 0.67 -4.29
CA PHE A 84 -9.29 1.03 -4.15
C PHE A 84 -8.39 -0.07 -4.75
N PRO A 85 -7.34 0.27 -5.51
CA PRO A 85 -6.34 -0.73 -5.91
C PRO A 85 -5.45 -1.09 -4.70
N GLN A 86 -5.40 -2.39 -4.36
CA GLN A 86 -4.38 -2.94 -3.48
C GLN A 86 -3.13 -3.31 -4.31
N THR A 87 -2.01 -2.69 -3.94
CA THR A 87 -0.61 -3.02 -4.31
C THR A 87 -0.17 -2.76 -5.76
N GLY A 88 1.10 -2.34 -5.88
CA GLY A 88 1.72 -1.66 -7.01
C GLY A 88 2.02 -2.50 -8.26
N GLU A 89 1.04 -3.21 -8.79
CA GLU A 89 1.07 -3.63 -10.20
C GLU A 89 0.53 -2.50 -11.08
N GLU A 90 1.28 -2.10 -12.11
CA GLU A 90 0.77 -1.22 -13.17
C GLU A 90 -0.26 -2.00 -14.01
N VAL A 91 -1.52 -1.93 -13.60
CA VAL A 91 -2.63 -2.46 -14.39
C VAL A 91 -2.80 -1.62 -15.65
N LYS A 92 -2.38 -2.17 -16.80
CA LYS A 92 -2.62 -1.61 -18.14
C LYS A 92 -4.13 -1.59 -18.44
N THR A 93 -4.82 -0.56 -17.97
CA THR A 93 -6.29 -0.40 -17.99
C THR A 93 -6.89 -0.54 -19.39
N ALA A 94 -6.16 -0.11 -20.42
CA ALA A 94 -6.58 -0.23 -21.81
C ALA A 94 -6.77 -1.70 -22.26
N SER A 95 -5.93 -2.63 -21.78
CA SER A 95 -6.01 -4.05 -22.15
C SER A 95 -7.25 -4.72 -21.54
N MET A 96 -7.66 -4.31 -20.34
CA MET A 96 -8.82 -4.88 -19.65
C MET A 96 -10.13 -4.48 -20.32
N ILE A 97 -10.25 -3.20 -20.74
CA ILE A 97 -11.43 -2.69 -21.44
C ILE A 97 -11.62 -3.39 -22.79
N VAL A 98 -10.54 -3.54 -23.57
CA VAL A 98 -10.58 -4.24 -24.86
C VAL A 98 -11.01 -5.70 -24.68
N GLY A 99 -10.50 -6.39 -23.65
CA GLY A 99 -10.89 -7.76 -23.34
C GLY A 99 -12.39 -7.90 -23.05
N LEU A 100 -12.98 -7.00 -22.26
CA LEU A 100 -14.41 -7.03 -21.94
C LEU A 100 -15.29 -6.79 -23.17
N VAL A 101 -14.91 -5.88 -24.07
CA VAL A 101 -15.66 -5.61 -25.31
C VAL A 101 -15.68 -6.82 -26.24
N VAL A 102 -14.55 -7.54 -26.36
CA VAL A 102 -14.47 -8.76 -27.19
C VAL A 102 -15.37 -9.87 -26.64
N ILE A 103 -15.36 -10.09 -25.32
CA ILE A 103 -16.19 -11.11 -24.67
C ILE A 103 -17.69 -10.77 -24.83
N ALA A 104 -18.07 -9.52 -24.59
CA ALA A 104 -19.46 -9.08 -24.76
C ALA A 104 -19.94 -9.20 -26.22
N GLY A 105 -19.09 -8.85 -27.18
CA GLY A 105 -19.39 -9.00 -28.61
C GLY A 105 -19.62 -10.46 -29.00
N ALA A 106 -18.75 -11.37 -28.58
CA ALA A 106 -18.90 -12.80 -28.85
C ALA A 106 -20.18 -13.37 -28.21
N ALA A 107 -20.48 -13.00 -26.96
CA ALA A 107 -21.68 -13.44 -26.26
C ALA A 107 -22.96 -12.93 -26.95
N CYS A 108 -22.99 -11.67 -27.42
CA CYS A 108 -24.11 -11.14 -28.18
C CYS A 108 -24.34 -11.91 -29.49
N VAL A 109 -23.29 -12.19 -30.26
CA VAL A 109 -23.42 -12.92 -31.53
C VAL A 109 -23.98 -14.32 -31.29
N ILE A 110 -23.48 -15.05 -30.29
CA ILE A 110 -23.99 -16.39 -29.93
C ILE A 110 -25.45 -16.31 -29.49
N TYR A 111 -25.80 -15.31 -28.65
CA TYR A 111 -27.17 -15.12 -28.19
C TYR A 111 -28.14 -14.87 -29.35
N PHE A 112 -27.77 -14.04 -30.33
CA PHE A 112 -28.62 -13.75 -31.49
C PHE A 112 -28.69 -14.91 -32.50
N GLN A 113 -27.67 -15.76 -32.57
CA GLN A 113 -27.71 -16.99 -33.38
C GLN A 113 -28.59 -18.07 -32.73
N ASN A 114 -28.60 -18.19 -31.41
CA ASN A 114 -29.43 -19.15 -30.68
C ASN A 114 -30.89 -18.71 -30.49
N LYS A 115 -31.23 -17.49 -30.90
CA LYS A 115 -32.59 -16.93 -30.81
C LYS A 115 -33.29 -16.86 -32.18
N LYS A 116 -32.61 -17.26 -33.25
CA LYS A 116 -33.20 -17.59 -34.55
C LYS A 116 -33.44 -19.08 -34.63
#